data_AF-A0A7C4FAU7-F1
#
_entry.id   AF-A0A7C4FAU7-F1
#
_cell.length_a   1.000
_cell.length_b   1.000
_cell.length_c   1.000
_cell.angle_alpha   90.00
_cell.angle_beta   90.00
_cell.angle_gamma   90.00
#
_symmetry.space_group_name_H-M   'P 1'
#
loop_
_entity.id
_entity.type
_entity.pdbx_description
1 polymer ?
#
loop_
_entity_poly.entity_id
_entity_poly.type
_entity_poly.pdbx_seq_one_letter_code
_entity_poly.pdbx_strand_id
1 'polypeptide(L)'
;MSWKYCWRCGAQLSVNAIFCIRCGVKQPSLPDEELIAEVYKIKEQLEKLRENLVRGIISEKSYEKIKVELEDKLNRLREKIKEKIKSIKEAAQELMRKKEELNDELELVKARFSIGDLALQQYNTIRLKLEKDIEEISKHIERGKLKLERLEKLLQ
;
A
#
# COMPACT_ATOMS: atom_id res chain seq x y z
N MET A 1 -1.98 -4.87 -14.19
CA MET A 1 -2.68 -5.54 -13.06
C MET A 1 -1.65 -6.18 -12.13
N SER A 2 -1.89 -6.23 -10.82
CA SER A 2 -1.01 -6.87 -9.84
C SER A 2 -1.62 -8.18 -9.35
N TRP A 3 -0.79 -9.15 -9.00
CA TRP A 3 -1.13 -10.53 -8.67
C TRP A 3 -0.36 -11.00 -7.43
N LYS A 4 -0.95 -11.95 -6.69
CA LYS A 4 -0.29 -12.75 -5.64
C LYS A 4 -0.61 -14.23 -5.86
N TYR A 5 0.15 -15.12 -5.24
CA TYR A 5 -0.12 -16.56 -5.31
C TYR A 5 -0.70 -17.06 -3.99
N CYS A 6 -1.61 -18.03 -4.08
CA CYS A 6 -2.15 -18.71 -2.91
C CYS A 6 -1.03 -19.43 -2.17
N TRP A 7 -0.81 -19.09 -0.89
CA TRP A 7 0.23 -19.72 -0.06
C TRP A 7 0.04 -21.23 0.12
N ARG A 8 -1.19 -21.74 -0.03
CA ARG A 8 -1.52 -23.17 0.12
C ARG A 8 -1.49 -23.95 -1.20
N CYS A 9 -2.06 -23.41 -2.27
CA CYS A 9 -2.32 -24.18 -3.49
C CYS A 9 -1.68 -23.60 -4.76
N GLY A 10 -0.94 -22.49 -4.66
CA GLY A 10 -0.25 -21.87 -5.79
C GLY A 10 -1.15 -21.22 -6.84
N ALA A 11 -2.47 -21.15 -6.64
CA ALA A 11 -3.36 -20.46 -7.56
C ALA A 11 -3.00 -18.97 -7.66
N GLN A 12 -3.01 -18.43 -8.87
CA GLN A 12 -2.88 -17.00 -9.11
C GLN A 12 -4.13 -16.27 -8.62
N LEU A 13 -3.94 -15.24 -7.79
CA LEU A 13 -4.98 -14.47 -7.16
C LEU A 13 -4.78 -12.96 -7.43
N SER A 14 -5.88 -12.22 -7.36
CA SER A 14 -5.81 -10.77 -7.18
C SER A 14 -5.06 -10.45 -5.89
N VAL A 15 -4.28 -9.36 -5.86
CA VAL A 15 -3.57 -8.92 -4.65
C VAL A 15 -4.53 -8.73 -3.48
N ASN A 16 -5.75 -8.28 -3.76
CA ASN A 16 -6.80 -8.04 -2.76
C ASN A 16 -7.64 -9.29 -2.44
N ALA A 17 -7.29 -10.48 -2.96
CA ALA A 17 -8.03 -11.69 -2.68
C ALA A 17 -7.87 -12.09 -1.20
N ILE A 18 -8.97 -12.02 -0.44
CA ILE A 18 -9.05 -12.44 0.97
C ILE A 18 -9.06 -13.96 1.08
N PHE A 19 -9.68 -14.64 0.12
CA PHE A 19 -9.74 -16.10 0.02
C PHE A 19 -9.25 -16.58 -1.34
N CYS A 20 -8.67 -17.77 -1.37
CA CYS A 20 -8.32 -18.42 -2.62
C CYS A 20 -9.59 -18.93 -3.31
N ILE A 21 -9.86 -18.46 -4.53
CA ILE A 21 -10.99 -18.94 -5.35
C ILE A 21 -10.90 -20.44 -5.71
N ARG A 22 -9.70 -21.05 -5.60
CA ARG A 22 -9.48 -22.46 -5.94
C ARG A 22 -9.58 -23.40 -4.74
N CYS A 23 -9.05 -23.02 -3.58
CA CYS A 23 -8.97 -23.92 -2.42
C CYS A 23 -9.63 -23.37 -1.14
N GLY A 24 -10.28 -22.22 -1.22
CA GLY A 24 -11.02 -21.60 -0.11
C GLY A 24 -10.16 -21.06 1.04
N VAL A 25 -8.83 -21.23 1.02
CA VAL A 25 -7.98 -20.83 2.14
C VAL A 25 -7.90 -19.31 2.24
N LYS A 26 -8.03 -18.79 3.47
CA LYS A 26 -7.80 -17.38 3.75
C LYS A 26 -6.35 -17.04 3.42
N GLN A 27 -6.17 -15.97 2.66
CA GLN A 27 -4.86 -15.45 2.33
C GLN A 27 -4.38 -14.56 3.46
N PRO A 28 -3.07 -14.54 3.77
CA PRO A 28 -2.52 -13.55 4.67
C PRO A 28 -2.89 -12.16 4.14
N SER A 29 -3.46 -11.36 5.04
CA SER A 29 -3.70 -9.94 4.82
C SER A 29 -2.38 -9.26 4.51
N LEU A 30 -2.40 -8.24 3.68
CA LEU A 30 -1.23 -7.36 3.62
C LEU A 30 -1.03 -6.74 5.01
N PRO A 31 0.22 -6.47 5.46
CA PRO A 31 0.49 -5.90 6.79
C PRO A 31 -0.27 -4.59 7.07
N ASP A 32 -0.68 -3.90 6.01
CA ASP A 32 -1.44 -2.65 6.08
C ASP A 32 -2.93 -2.90 6.39
N GLU A 33 -3.48 -4.04 5.95
CA GLU A 33 -4.88 -4.44 6.19
C GLU A 33 -5.15 -4.79 7.66
N GLU A 34 -4.15 -5.34 8.37
CA GLU A 34 -4.26 -5.62 9.81
C GLU A 34 -4.36 -4.35 10.63
N LEU A 35 -3.52 -3.35 10.33
CA LEU A 35 -3.60 -2.04 10.97
C LEU A 35 -4.95 -1.35 10.69
N ILE A 36 -5.42 -1.43 9.44
CA ILE A 36 -6.72 -0.91 9.06
C ILE A 36 -7.83 -1.58 9.87
N ALA A 37 -7.83 -2.91 9.97
CA ALA A 37 -8.83 -3.66 10.70
C ALA A 37 -8.82 -3.35 12.21
N GLU A 38 -7.64 -3.21 12.81
CA GLU A 38 -7.50 -2.85 14.22
C GLU A 38 -8.06 -1.46 14.53
N VAL A 39 -7.80 -0.47 13.66
CA VAL A 39 -8.36 0.89 13.81
C VAL A 39 -9.88 0.85 13.76
N TYR A 40 -10.48 0.16 12.78
CA TYR A 40 -11.93 0.05 12.69
C TYR A 40 -12.53 -0.67 13.89
N LYS A 41 -11.91 -1.75 14.36
CA LYS A 41 -12.34 -2.48 15.55
C LYS A 41 -12.37 -1.58 16.79
N ILE A 42 -11.34 -0.77 17.01
CA ILE A 42 -11.28 0.14 18.16
C ILE A 42 -12.34 1.26 18.03
N LYS A 43 -12.52 1.83 16.83
CA LYS A 43 -13.58 2.83 16.57
C LYS A 43 -14.97 2.24 16.89
N GLU A 44 -15.24 1.01 16.47
CA GLU A 44 -16.48 0.31 16.80
C GLU A 44 -16.65 0.06 18.31
N GLN A 45 -15.57 -0.32 19.00
CA GLN A 45 -15.59 -0.49 20.46
C GLN A 45 -15.91 0.81 21.20
N LEU A 46 -15.36 1.94 20.75
CA LEU A 46 -15.65 3.26 21.31
C LEU A 46 -17.13 3.65 21.12
N GLU A 47 -17.71 3.37 19.96
CA GLU A 47 -19.14 3.66 19.73
C GLU A 47 -20.03 2.80 20.62
N LYS A 48 -19.77 1.49 20.71
CA LYS A 48 -20.49 0.59 21.63
C LYS A 48 -20.36 1.02 23.08
N LEU A 49 -19.18 1.48 23.48
CA LEU A 49 -18.93 1.99 24.83
C LEU A 49 -19.80 3.22 25.11
N ARG A 50 -19.92 4.13 24.14
CA ARG A 50 -20.78 5.32 24.23
C ARG A 50 -22.26 4.95 24.30
N GLU A 51 -22.73 4.03 23.46
CA GLU A 51 -24.11 3.53 23.50
C GLU A 51 -24.47 2.94 24.87
N ASN A 52 -23.57 2.15 25.45
CA ASN A 52 -23.77 1.54 26.76
C ASN A 52 -23.85 2.57 27.89
N LEU A 53 -23.09 3.68 27.79
CA LEU A 53 -23.20 4.79 28.72
C LEU A 53 -24.58 5.46 28.61
N VAL A 54 -25.04 5.76 27.39
CA VAL A 54 -26.35 6.39 27.14
C VAL A 54 -27.49 5.50 27.64
N ARG A 55 -27.37 4.18 27.50
CA ARG A 55 -28.35 3.22 28.03
C ARG A 55 -28.27 3.02 29.54
N GLY A 56 -27.34 3.67 30.24
CA GLY A 56 -27.13 3.51 31.68
C GLY A 56 -26.60 2.14 32.10
N ILE A 57 -26.06 1.36 31.16
CA ILE A 57 -25.52 0.01 31.42
C ILE A 57 -24.20 0.10 32.21
N ILE A 58 -23.44 1.18 31.99
CA ILE A 58 -22.15 1.42 32.64
C ILE A 58 -22.12 2.78 33.34
N SER A 59 -21.31 2.88 34.37
CA SER A 59 -21.05 4.16 35.05
C SER A 59 -20.14 5.07 34.22
N GLU A 60 -20.25 6.38 34.42
CA GLU A 60 -19.37 7.38 33.81
C GLU A 60 -17.88 7.11 34.13
N LYS A 61 -17.58 6.75 35.38
CA LYS A 61 -16.21 6.39 35.79
C LYS A 61 -15.67 5.16 35.05
N SER A 62 -16.51 4.17 34.78
CA SER A 62 -16.11 2.99 33.99
C SER A 62 -15.92 3.35 32.52
N TYR A 63 -16.80 4.20 31.97
CA TYR A 63 -16.70 4.71 30.62
C TYR A 63 -15.37 5.45 30.40
N GLU A 64 -15.03 6.40 31.27
CA GLU A 64 -13.79 7.19 31.15
C GLU A 64 -12.55 6.31 31.14
N LYS A 65 -12.45 5.34 32.05
CA LYS A 65 -11.30 4.43 32.12
C LYS A 65 -11.13 3.64 30.82
N ILE A 66 -12.19 3.00 30.33
CA ILE A 66 -12.12 2.17 29.11
C ILE A 66 -11.87 3.06 27.89
N LYS A 67 -12.47 4.25 27.84
CA LYS A 67 -12.26 5.21 26.77
C LYS A 67 -10.79 5.60 26.66
N VAL A 68 -10.13 5.97 27.77
CA VAL A 68 -8.71 6.33 27.77
C VAL A 68 -7.85 5.17 27.25
N GLU A 69 -8.11 3.93 27.68
CA GLU A 69 -7.36 2.77 27.19
C GLU A 69 -7.52 2.53 25.68
N LEU A 70 -8.73 2.72 25.15
CA LEU A 70 -9.02 2.57 23.72
C LEU A 70 -8.40 3.71 22.90
N GLU A 71 -8.47 4.94 23.40
CA GLU A 71 -7.85 6.12 22.77
C GLU A 71 -6.32 5.99 22.75
N ASP A 72 -5.70 5.49 23.82
CA ASP A 72 -4.27 5.20 23.86
C ASP A 72 -3.86 4.15 22.83
N LYS A 73 -4.64 3.06 22.71
CA LYS A 73 -4.42 2.05 21.66
C LYS A 73 -4.54 2.64 20.26
N LEU A 74 -5.55 3.50 20.05
CA LEU A 74 -5.76 4.18 18.78
C LEU A 74 -4.58 5.10 18.44
N ASN A 75 -4.05 5.83 19.41
CA ASN A 75 -2.90 6.71 19.23
C ASN A 75 -1.63 5.91 18.89
N ARG A 76 -1.39 4.78 19.54
CA ARG A 76 -0.28 3.88 19.18
C ARG A 76 -0.39 3.37 17.74
N LEU A 77 -1.60 3.05 17.27
CA LEU A 77 -1.83 2.65 15.89
C LEU A 77 -1.62 3.80 14.91
N ARG A 78 -2.06 5.01 15.26
CA ARG A 78 -1.82 6.21 14.45
C ARG A 78 -0.33 6.46 14.23
N GLU A 79 0.51 6.30 15.25
CA GLU A 79 1.96 6.45 15.10
C GLU A 79 2.55 5.38 14.16
N LYS A 80 2.16 4.10 14.32
CA LYS A 80 2.56 3.04 13.37
C LYS A 80 2.13 3.33 11.93
N ILE A 81 0.93 3.89 11.75
CA ILE A 81 0.42 4.28 10.44
C ILE A 81 1.25 5.43 9.86
N LYS A 82 1.61 6.44 10.67
CA LYS A 82 2.48 7.53 10.23
C LYS A 82 3.86 7.03 9.79
N GLU A 83 4.46 6.13 10.56
CA GLU A 83 5.74 5.50 10.20
C GLU A 83 5.66 4.76 8.86
N LYS A 84 4.58 4.00 8.64
CA LYS A 84 4.33 3.35 7.35
C LYS A 84 4.10 4.32 6.20
N ILE A 85 3.33 5.38 6.43
CA ILE A 85 3.13 6.42 5.40
C ILE A 85 4.49 7.04 5.03
N LYS A 86 5.34 7.33 6.01
CA LYS A 86 6.68 7.85 5.78
C LYS A 86 7.52 6.89 4.93
N SER A 87 7.60 5.62 5.29
CA SER A 87 8.39 4.64 4.54
C SER A 87 7.86 4.42 3.11
N ILE A 88 6.55 4.44 2.91
CA ILE A 88 5.95 4.37 1.57
C ILE A 88 6.29 5.62 0.75
N LYS A 89 6.26 6.82 1.35
CA LYS A 89 6.62 8.08 0.68
C LYS A 89 8.08 8.06 0.23
N GLU A 90 9.00 7.65 1.11
CA GLU A 90 10.43 7.53 0.82
C GLU A 90 10.68 6.52 -0.31
N ALA A 91 10.07 5.34 -0.25
CA ALA A 91 10.17 4.34 -1.31
C ALA A 91 9.60 4.83 -2.65
N ALA A 92 8.48 5.56 -2.62
CA ALA A 92 7.87 6.13 -3.81
C ALA A 92 8.78 7.21 -4.45
N GLN A 93 9.41 8.06 -3.63
CA GLN A 93 10.34 9.08 -4.09
C GLN A 93 11.56 8.45 -4.78
N GLU A 94 12.13 7.39 -4.20
CA GLU A 94 13.27 6.70 -4.80
C GLU A 94 12.90 6.04 -6.13
N LEU A 95 11.72 5.42 -6.23
CA LEU A 95 11.22 4.88 -7.50
C LEU A 95 10.98 5.98 -8.55
N MET A 96 10.53 7.17 -8.14
CA MET A 96 10.36 8.30 -9.06
C MET A 96 11.71 8.77 -9.61
N ARG A 97 12.73 8.90 -8.76
CA ARG A 97 14.10 9.24 -9.20
C ARG A 97 14.64 8.22 -10.20
N LYS A 98 14.52 6.94 -9.88
CA LYS A 98 14.95 5.87 -10.80
C LYS A 98 14.20 5.89 -12.13
N LYS A 99 12.90 6.20 -12.11
CA LYS A 99 12.11 6.36 -13.33
C LYS A 99 12.61 7.52 -14.18
N GLU A 100 12.96 8.64 -13.56
CA GLU A 100 13.53 9.82 -14.23
C GLU A 100 14.87 9.48 -14.89
N GLU A 101 15.78 8.81 -14.17
CA GLU A 101 17.06 8.34 -14.71
C GLU A 101 16.88 7.44 -15.95
N LEU A 102 15.93 6.51 -15.92
CA LEU A 102 15.63 5.66 -17.08
C LEU A 102 15.02 6.42 -18.25
N ASN A 103 14.22 7.47 -17.99
CA ASN A 103 13.69 8.32 -19.05
C ASN A 103 14.82 9.12 -19.72
N ASP A 104 15.76 9.65 -18.93
CA ASP A 104 16.92 10.36 -19.45
C ASP A 104 17.80 9.42 -20.30
N GLU A 105 18.03 8.19 -19.83
CA GLU A 105 18.74 7.17 -20.60
C GLU A 105 18.01 6.85 -21.92
N LEU A 106 16.70 6.73 -21.88
CA LEU A 106 15.88 6.49 -23.07
C LEU A 106 15.97 7.65 -24.07
N GLU A 107 15.95 8.90 -23.61
CA GLU A 107 16.13 10.08 -24.46
C GLU A 107 17.53 10.12 -25.07
N LEU A 108 18.58 9.81 -24.31
CA LEU A 108 19.95 9.69 -24.81
C LEU A 108 20.06 8.62 -25.92
N VAL A 109 19.44 7.46 -25.72
CA VAL A 109 19.41 6.37 -26.71
C VAL A 109 18.70 6.81 -27.99
N LYS A 110 17.58 7.55 -27.88
CA LYS A 110 16.89 8.14 -29.05
C LYS A 110 17.77 9.14 -29.79
N ALA A 111 18.44 10.03 -29.06
CA ALA A 111 19.34 11.03 -29.64
C ALA A 111 20.50 10.37 -30.40
N ARG A 112 21.17 9.38 -29.78
CA ARG A 112 22.25 8.61 -30.44
C ARG A 112 21.79 7.90 -31.70
N PHE A 113 20.61 7.31 -31.69
CA PHE A 113 20.03 6.71 -32.89
C PHE A 113 19.76 7.75 -33.98
N SER A 114 19.25 8.93 -33.60
CA SER A 114 18.93 10.00 -34.56
C SER A 114 20.16 10.54 -35.32
N ILE A 115 21.34 10.52 -34.69
CA ILE A 115 22.61 10.93 -35.31
C ILE A 115 23.34 9.77 -36.01
N GLY A 116 22.75 8.57 -36.05
CA GLY A 116 23.35 7.39 -36.67
C GLY A 116 24.43 6.69 -35.84
N ASP A 117 24.60 7.05 -34.57
CA ASP A 117 25.58 6.45 -33.64
C ASP A 117 25.12 5.08 -33.10
N LEU A 118 23.89 4.67 -33.41
CA LEU A 118 23.33 3.36 -33.04
C LEU A 118 22.71 2.68 -34.25
N ALA A 119 22.98 1.38 -34.41
CA ALA A 119 22.26 0.57 -35.38
C ALA A 119 20.80 0.37 -34.94
N LEU A 120 19.86 0.28 -35.90
CA LEU A 120 18.43 0.11 -35.63
C LEU A 120 18.11 -1.07 -34.70
N GLN A 121 18.79 -2.20 -34.87
CA GLN A 121 18.60 -3.38 -34.03
C GLN A 121 19.03 -3.12 -32.57
N GLN A 122 20.15 -2.42 -32.36
CA GLN A 122 20.63 -2.06 -31.02
C GLN A 122 19.69 -1.05 -30.36
N TYR A 123 19.28 -0.02 -31.10
CA TYR A 123 18.30 0.97 -30.65
C TYR A 123 17.00 0.30 -30.18
N ASN A 124 16.40 -0.54 -31.01
CA ASN A 124 15.14 -1.21 -30.67
C ASN A 124 15.28 -2.11 -29.43
N THR A 125 16.40 -2.84 -29.31
CA THR A 125 16.65 -3.73 -28.17
C THR A 125 16.75 -2.95 -26.87
N ILE A 126 17.55 -1.88 -26.84
CA ILE A 126 17.75 -1.05 -25.64
C ILE A 126 16.46 -0.31 -25.30
N ARG A 127 15.82 0.31 -26.29
CA ARG A 127 14.55 1.04 -26.13
C ARG A 127 13.48 0.16 -25.47
N LEU A 128 13.22 -1.03 -26.02
CA LEU A 128 12.17 -1.91 -25.50
C LEU A 128 12.44 -2.33 -24.05
N LYS A 129 13.71 -2.52 -23.69
CA LYS A 129 14.09 -2.84 -22.31
C LYS A 129 13.81 -1.67 -21.37
N LEU A 130 14.27 -0.46 -21.72
CA LEU A 130 14.05 0.74 -20.91
C LEU A 130 12.56 1.06 -20.77
N GLU A 131 11.79 0.99 -21.85
CA GLU A 131 10.34 1.22 -21.83
C GLU A 131 9.63 0.23 -20.89
N LYS A 132 10.04 -1.05 -20.92
CA LYS A 132 9.50 -2.06 -20.01
C LYS A 132 9.83 -1.77 -18.56
N ASP A 133 11.08 -1.42 -18.26
CA ASP A 133 11.53 -1.10 -16.90
C ASP A 133 10.80 0.15 -16.35
N ILE A 134 10.63 1.18 -17.18
CA ILE A 134 9.85 2.39 -16.86
C ILE A 134 8.38 2.04 -16.57
N GLU A 135 7.78 1.16 -17.37
CA GLU A 135 6.39 0.72 -17.19
C GLU A 135 6.23 -0.07 -15.88
N GLU A 136 7.17 -0.96 -15.57
CA GLU A 136 7.19 -1.71 -14.31
C GLU A 136 7.30 -0.76 -13.11
N ILE A 137 8.28 0.14 -13.10
CA ILE A 137 8.43 1.13 -12.01
C ILE A 137 7.17 1.99 -11.86
N SER A 138 6.56 2.42 -12.97
CA SER A 138 5.31 3.18 -12.94
C SER A 138 4.19 2.41 -12.25
N LYS A 139 4.04 1.10 -12.53
CA LYS A 139 3.08 0.23 -11.84
C LYS A 139 3.37 0.14 -10.34
N HIS A 140 4.64 0.10 -9.93
CA HIS A 140 5.02 0.07 -8.52
C HIS A 140 4.69 1.38 -7.80
N ILE A 141 4.96 2.53 -8.41
CA ILE A 141 4.59 3.85 -7.88
C ILE A 141 3.08 3.94 -7.65
N GLU A 142 2.26 3.55 -8.64
CA GLU A 142 0.80 3.60 -8.54
C GLU A 142 0.26 2.69 -7.42
N ARG A 143 0.82 1.49 -7.25
CA ARG A 143 0.48 0.62 -6.12
C ARG A 143 0.83 1.27 -4.78
N GLY A 144 1.97 1.96 -4.71
CA GLY A 144 2.39 2.71 -3.52
C GLY A 144 1.42 3.84 -3.18
N LYS A 145 1.02 4.65 -4.17
CA LYS A 145 0.02 5.72 -4.01
C LYS A 145 -1.31 5.21 -3.47
N LEU A 146 -1.82 4.10 -4.02
CA LEU A 146 -3.07 3.51 -3.56
C LEU A 146 -3.01 3.04 -2.10
N LYS A 147 -1.86 2.50 -1.67
CA LYS A 147 -1.65 2.12 -0.25
C LYS A 147 -1.61 3.35 0.64
N LEU A 148 -0.91 4.39 0.20
CA LEU A 148 -0.76 5.65 0.93
C LEU A 148 -2.10 6.33 1.16
N GLU A 149 -2.95 6.42 0.12
CA GLU A 149 -4.29 6.99 0.22
C GLU A 149 -5.16 6.25 1.26
N ARG A 150 -5.10 4.91 1.28
CA ARG A 150 -5.84 4.09 2.25
C ARG A 150 -5.40 4.36 3.69
N LEU A 151 -4.08 4.49 3.91
CA LEU A 151 -3.53 4.74 5.24
C LEU A 151 -3.80 6.17 5.72
N GLU A 152 -3.73 7.16 4.83
CA GLU A 152 -4.01 8.56 5.17
C GLU A 152 -5.48 8.77 5.60
N LYS A 153 -6.43 8.05 4.99
CA LYS A 153 -7.85 8.06 5.41
C LYS A 153 -8.09 7.59 6.84
N LEU A 154 -7.17 6.81 7.43
CA LEU A 154 -7.29 6.38 8.83
C LEU A 154 -6.84 7.43 9.84
N LEU A 155 -6.05 8.41 9.40
CA LEU A 155 -5.57 9.52 10.23
C LEU A 155 -6.55 10.70 10.28
N GLN A 156 -7.54 10.71 9.38
CA GLN A 156 -8.68 11.63 9.39
C GLN A 156 -9.74 11.16 10.40
#